data_AF-A0A137SVA9-F1
#
_entry.id   AF-A0A137SVA9-F1
#
_cell.length_a   1.000
_cell.length_b   1.000
_cell.length_c   1.000
_cell.angle_alpha   90.00
_cell.angle_beta   90.00
_cell.angle_gamma   90.00
#
_symmetry.space_group_name_H-M   'P 1'
#
loop_
_entity.id
_entity.type
_entity.pdbx_description
1 polymer ?
#
loop_
_entity_poly.entity_id
_entity_poly.type
_entity_poly.pdbx_seq_one_letter_code
_entity_poly.pdbx_strand_id
1 'polypeptide(L)'
;MITLFVSSLCPDCPPAIKAFEQSKLNYELVDITASMKNLKRFLKLRDTCPYFDQIKKEGRVGIPLIMLAEAKDFISFQESMDLTKLSR
;
A
#
# COMPACT_ATOMS: atom_id res chain seq x y z
N MET A 1 2.15 4.31 -12.53
CA MET A 1 3.16 3.72 -11.64
C MET A 1 2.46 3.06 -10.46
N ILE A 2 2.91 1.88 -10.03
CA ILE A 2 2.35 1.16 -8.87
C ILE A 2 3.16 1.54 -7.63
N THR A 3 2.51 1.85 -6.52
CA THR A 3 3.18 2.13 -5.24
C THR A 3 2.64 1.20 -4.16
N LEU A 4 3.53 0.49 -3.48
CA LEU A 4 3.20 -0.39 -2.36
C LEU A 4 3.60 0.30 -1.04
N PHE A 5 2.62 0.65 -0.20
CA PHE A 5 2.87 1.16 1.16
C PHE A 5 2.88 0.02 2.17
N VAL A 6 3.96 -0.05 2.94
CA VAL A 6 4.19 -1.04 3.99
C VAL A 6 4.76 -0.38 5.23
N SER A 7 4.98 -1.17 6.27
CA SER A 7 5.76 -0.80 7.44
C SER A 7 6.66 -1.97 7.81
N SER A 8 7.91 -1.70 8.18
CA SER A 8 8.81 -2.71 8.76
C SER A 8 8.36 -3.19 10.14
N LEU A 9 7.46 -2.45 10.79
CA LEU A 9 6.85 -2.82 12.09
C LEU A 9 5.51 -3.56 11.93
N CYS A 10 5.04 -3.77 10.71
CA CYS A 10 3.77 -4.42 10.41
C CYS A 10 3.98 -5.92 10.16
N PRO A 11 3.42 -6.82 11.00
CA PRO A 11 3.61 -8.26 10.85
C PRO A 11 2.93 -8.84 9.61
N ASP A 12 1.91 -8.16 9.08
CA ASP A 12 1.12 -8.60 7.92
C ASP A 12 1.68 -8.08 6.58
N CYS A 13 2.74 -7.28 6.61
CA CYS A 13 3.36 -6.66 5.44
C CYS A 13 4.39 -7.54 4.70
N PRO A 14 5.13 -8.47 5.34
CA PRO A 14 6.09 -9.34 4.65
C PRO A 14 5.51 -10.19 3.50
N PRO A 15 4.27 -10.75 3.59
CA PRO A 15 3.65 -11.44 2.47
C PRO A 15 3.47 -10.55 1.23
N ALA A 16 3.04 -9.30 1.43
CA ALA A 16 2.88 -8.34 0.34
C ALA A 16 4.21 -8.00 -0.33
N ILE A 17 5.25 -7.75 0.46
CA ILE A 17 6.60 -7.44 -0.05
C ILE A 17 7.11 -8.60 -0.92
N LYS A 18 7.05 -9.84 -0.40
CA LYS A 18 7.50 -11.04 -1.14
C LYS A 18 6.73 -11.24 -2.44
N ALA A 19 5.41 -11.07 -2.43
CA ALA A 19 4.60 -11.21 -3.63
C ALA A 19 4.99 -10.19 -4.71
N PHE A 20 5.26 -8.95 -4.32
CA PHE A 20 5.70 -7.91 -5.24
C PHE A 20 7.15 -8.11 -5.73
N GLU A 21 8.06 -8.59 -4.88
CA GLU A 21 9.44 -8.96 -5.26
C GLU A 21 9.48 -10.12 -6.27
N GLN A 22 8.57 -11.08 -6.15
CA GLN A 22 8.42 -12.18 -7.10
C GLN A 22 7.70 -11.79 -8.38
N SER A 23 7.00 -10.65 -8.37
CA SER A 23 6.31 -10.12 -9.54
C SER A 23 7.27 -9.43 -10.51
N LYS A 24 6.92 -9.40 -11.80
CA LYS A 24 7.65 -8.60 -12.81
C LYS A 24 7.12 -7.16 -12.91
N LEU A 25 6.38 -6.69 -11.90
CA LEU A 25 5.80 -5.36 -11.91
C LEU A 25 6.87 -4.31 -11.68
N ASN A 26 6.73 -3.16 -12.34
CA ASN A 26 7.49 -1.97 -11.98
C ASN A 26 6.72 -1.22 -10.86
N TYR A 27 7.26 -1.25 -9.64
CA TYR A 27 6.62 -0.66 -8.48
C TYR A 27 7.61 0.10 -7.58
N GLU A 28 7.07 1.07 -6.85
CA GLU A 28 7.78 1.77 -5.78
C GLU A 28 7.37 1.19 -4.43
N LEU A 29 8.32 0.75 -3.62
CA LEU A 29 8.07 0.33 -2.24
C LEU A 29 8.28 1.50 -1.28
N VAL A 30 7.27 1.80 -0.48
CA VAL A 30 7.28 2.90 0.49
C VAL A 30 7.04 2.35 1.89
N ASP A 31 8.09 2.23 2.69
CA ASP A 31 7.96 1.99 4.13
C ASP A 31 7.58 3.31 4.83
N ILE A 32 6.36 3.36 5.38
CA ILE A 32 5.82 4.56 6.06
C ILE A 32 6.51 4.85 7.38
N THR A 33 7.20 3.86 7.97
CA THR A 33 7.94 4.01 9.23
C THR A 33 9.41 4.36 9.03
N ALA A 34 9.94 4.20 7.82
CA ALA A 34 11.34 4.48 7.52
C ALA A 34 11.70 5.98 7.57
N SER A 35 10.74 6.89 7.33
CA SER A 35 10.99 8.33 7.45
C SER A 35 9.73 9.16 7.63
N MET A 36 9.88 10.36 8.21
CA MET A 36 8.79 11.36 8.29
C MET A 36 8.25 11.77 6.91
N LYS A 37 9.09 11.75 5.87
CA LYS A 37 8.66 12.05 4.51
C LYS A 37 7.68 11.00 4.00
N ASN A 38 7.99 9.72 4.21
CA ASN A 38 7.13 8.60 3.79
C ASN A 38 5.82 8.59 4.58
N LEU A 39 5.90 8.79 5.90
CA LEU A 39 4.72 8.90 6.74
C LEU A 39 3.80 10.03 6.28
N LYS A 40 4.33 11.24 6.09
CA LYS A 40 3.55 12.39 5.61
C LYS A 40 2.92 12.13 4.24
N ARG A 41 3.64 11.46 3.33
CA ARG A 41 3.11 11.07 2.02
C ARG A 41 1.92 10.14 2.16
N PHE A 42 2.01 9.12 3.03
CA PHE A 42 0.91 8.19 3.28
C PHE A 42 -0.27 8.86 4.00
N LEU A 43 -0.03 9.65 5.05
CA LEU A 43 -1.08 10.36 5.78
C LEU A 43 -1.87 11.31 4.89
N LYS A 44 -1.19 12.03 3.98
CA LYS A 44 -1.87 12.88 3.00
C LYS A 44 -2.91 12.10 2.22
N LEU A 45 -2.57 10.90 1.73
CA LEU A 45 -3.51 10.04 0.99
C LEU A 45 -4.62 9.50 1.90
N ARG A 46 -4.24 8.97 3.07
CA ARG A 46 -5.16 8.39 4.06
C ARG A 46 -6.21 9.39 4.55
N ASP A 47 -5.82 10.64 4.70
CA ASP A 47 -6.69 11.67 5.26
C ASP A 47 -7.56 12.33 4.19
N THR A 48 -7.14 12.34 2.92
CA THR A 48 -7.90 12.96 1.82
C THR A 48 -8.78 12.00 1.03
N CYS A 49 -8.48 10.70 1.00
CA CYS A 49 -9.19 9.74 0.13
C CYS A 49 -10.32 9.03 0.89
N PRO A 50 -11.58 9.06 0.39
CA PRO A 50 -12.72 8.39 1.03
C PRO A 50 -12.55 6.88 1.25
N TYR A 51 -11.70 6.24 0.45
CA TYR A 51 -11.32 4.83 0.60
C TYR A 51 -10.92 4.47 2.05
N PHE A 52 -10.26 5.40 2.75
CA PHE A 52 -9.77 5.17 4.10
C PHE A 52 -10.78 5.48 5.20
N ASP A 53 -11.96 6.00 4.88
CA ASP A 53 -12.90 6.44 5.92
C ASP A 53 -13.35 5.28 6.81
N GLN A 54 -13.66 4.13 6.23
CA GLN A 54 -14.00 2.93 7.00
C GLN A 54 -12.79 2.37 7.77
N ILE A 55 -11.62 2.35 7.14
CA ILE A 55 -10.37 1.88 7.76
C ILE A 55 -10.03 2.73 9.00
N LYS A 56 -10.18 4.07 8.88
CA LYS A 56 -9.98 5.03 9.98
C LYS A 56 -10.99 4.80 11.11
N LYS A 57 -12.28 4.58 10.78
CA LYS A 57 -13.33 4.30 11.77
C LYS A 57 -13.04 3.05 12.60
N GLU A 58 -12.40 2.05 11.99
CA GLU A 58 -12.00 0.81 12.66
C GLU A 58 -10.67 0.91 13.42
N GLY A 59 -10.05 2.10 13.47
CA GLY A 59 -8.77 2.31 14.16
C GLY A 59 -7.57 1.67 13.45
N ARG A 60 -7.73 1.24 12.19
CA ARG A 60 -6.67 0.59 11.43
C ARG A 60 -5.79 1.61 10.71
N VAL A 61 -4.52 1.25 10.48
CA VAL A 61 -3.57 2.08 9.72
C VAL A 61 -3.89 2.07 8.22
N GLY A 62 -4.34 0.92 7.70
CA GLY A 62 -4.65 0.75 6.27
C GLY A 62 -3.45 0.35 5.41
N ILE A 63 -2.53 -0.45 5.95
CA ILE A 63 -1.42 -1.10 5.23
C ILE A 63 -1.47 -2.62 5.49
N PRO A 64 -0.91 -3.48 4.63
CA PRO A 64 -0.28 -3.18 3.33
C PRO A 64 -1.27 -2.65 2.27
N LEU A 65 -0.88 -1.59 1.55
CA LEU A 65 -1.72 -0.90 0.59
C LEU A 65 -1.04 -0.76 -0.77
N ILE A 66 -1.78 -1.07 -1.82
CA ILE A 66 -1.38 -0.90 -3.20
C ILE A 66 -2.09 0.31 -3.77
N MET A 67 -1.35 1.25 -4.35
CA MET A 67 -1.87 2.38 -5.10
C MET A 67 -1.57 2.18 -6.58
N LEU A 68 -2.59 2.33 -7.43
CA LEU A 68 -2.45 2.35 -8.88
C LEU A 68 -2.63 3.78 -9.40
N ALA A 69 -1.85 4.13 -10.43
CA ALA A 69 -1.99 5.36 -11.20
C ALA A 69 -2.09 6.66 -10.37
N GLU A 70 -1.08 6.93 -9.53
CA GLU A 70 -0.90 8.21 -8.83
C GLU A 70 -2.15 8.71 -8.08
N ALA A 71 -2.66 7.87 -7.18
CA ALA A 71 -3.75 8.15 -6.24
C ALA A 71 -5.17 8.11 -6.82
N LYS A 72 -5.36 7.42 -7.95
CA LYS A 72 -6.70 7.15 -8.49
C LYS A 72 -7.36 5.92 -7.91
N ASP A 73 -6.60 4.83 -7.72
CA ASP A 73 -7.16 3.56 -7.23
C ASP A 73 -6.32 3.00 -6.08
N PHE A 74 -7.01 2.51 -5.05
CA PHE A 74 -6.43 1.94 -3.84
C PHE A 74 -6.95 0.52 -3.62
N ILE A 75 -6.03 -0.40 -3.35
CA ILE A 75 -6.33 -1.81 -3.16
C ILE A 75 -5.59 -2.29 -1.92
N SER A 76 -6.31 -2.94 -1.00
CA SER A 76 -5.68 -3.65 0.11
C SER A 76 -5.08 -4.93 -0.42
N PHE A 77 -3.85 -5.24 0.00
CA PHE A 77 -3.24 -6.51 -0.39
C PHE A 77 -4.03 -7.69 0.22
N GLN A 78 -4.18 -8.75 -0.56
CA GLN A 78 -4.73 -10.05 -0.17
C GLN A 78 -3.83 -11.13 -0.75
N GLU A 79 -3.49 -12.16 0.03
CA GLU A 79 -2.57 -13.22 -0.42
C GLU A 79 -3.07 -13.99 -1.66
N SER A 80 -4.39 -14.07 -1.84
CA SER A 80 -5.02 -14.71 -3.00
C SER A 80 -5.09 -13.81 -4.25
N MET A 81 -4.56 -12.59 -4.21
CA MET A 81 -4.63 -11.64 -5.32
C MET A 81 -3.57 -11.94 -6.38
N ASP A 82 -4.02 -12.04 -7.64
CA ASP A 82 -3.13 -12.18 -8.79
C ASP A 82 -2.56 -10.81 -9.19
N LEU A 83 -1.31 -10.56 -8.79
CA LEU A 83 -0.60 -9.30 -9.05
C LEU A 83 -0.33 -9.07 -10.54
N THR A 84 -0.33 -10.10 -11.38
CA THR A 84 -0.09 -9.94 -12.83
C THR A 84 -1.16 -9.08 -13.51
N LYS A 85 -2.36 -9.01 -12.93
CA LYS A 85 -3.48 -8.20 -13.44
C LYS A 85 -3.31 -6.70 -13.18
N LEU A 86 -2.34 -6.31 -12.37
CA LEU A 86 -2.06 -4.91 -12.03
C LEU A 86 -1.17 -4.22 -13.09
N SER A 87 -0.58 -4.97 -14.04
CA SER A 87 0.35 -4.46 -15.06
C SER A 87 -0.33 -3.88 -16.32
N ARG A 88 -1.57 -3.37 -16.21
CA ARG A 88 -2.30 -2.83 -17.38
C ARG A 88 -1.62 -1.62 -18.01
#